data_AF-A0A2V6T4B0-F1
#
_entry.id   AF-A0A2V6T4B0-F1
#
_cell.length_a   1.000
_cell.length_b   1.000
_cell.length_c   1.000
_cell.angle_alpha   90.00
_cell.angle_beta   90.00
_cell.angle_gamma   90.00
#
_symmetry.space_group_name_H-M   'P 1'
#
loop_
_entity.id
_entity.type
_entity.pdbx_description
1 polymer ?
#
loop_
_entity_poly.entity_id
_entity_poly.type
_entity_poly.pdbx_seq_one_letter_code
_entity_poly.pdbx_strand_id
1 'polypeptide(L)'
;MSPRPTGIGIGPARPSDARRRSTAVVPVKGFDAAKQRLGDALPAEGRAALARAMLEDVLAALTEAGLDEILVVTPDRAAARLAEAAGAQVVREERGHGHTAAVQRGVAACRERGADLMLAVPGDLPCLSAVELRAILAACGPAPAAVFVPSRSGLGTNVACLAPPDTVPLRFGEPSFADHLAAARSRGIEPVVLQLAGAGLDIDRPEDLALLLVQGAGTRAASVLRAAGYRYAPPPPRIELVGIRGLPEIAPGDDLGGLVVARAAAQGTPLEAGDLLVVSQKVVSKAEGRLVLLADVTPSPFALHVAETLKKDPRLVELILRESRRIVRMDRGILITETHHGHVCANAGVDQSNVGLGWASLLPADPDASARSVLERVRSLTGIDVGVIVADTFGRPWREGLQNVAIGVAGMRPLQSYLGVTDAHGYTLQATILAVADELASAAELVMGKLDAVPVVVVRGYTPAPGPGSARELLRDPGLDLFR
;
A
#
# COMPACT_ATOMS: atom_id res chain seq x y z
N MET A 1 16.65 33.87 37.82
CA MET A 1 15.54 34.60 37.17
C MET A 1 15.59 34.30 35.68
N SER A 2 14.72 33.40 35.21
CA SER A 2 14.47 33.17 33.80
C SER A 2 12.96 32.89 33.64
N PRO A 3 12.29 33.44 32.61
CA PRO A 3 10.84 33.52 32.58
C PRO A 3 10.21 32.18 32.17
N ARG A 4 9.11 31.83 32.84
CA ARG A 4 8.24 30.70 32.50
C ARG A 4 7.47 31.02 31.20
N PRO A 5 7.25 30.06 30.29
CA PRO A 5 6.37 30.27 29.16
C PRO A 5 4.92 30.39 29.66
N THR A 6 4.27 31.45 29.18
CA THR A 6 2.92 31.89 29.47
C THR A 6 1.88 30.92 28.91
N GLY A 7 0.84 30.68 29.71
CA GLY A 7 -0.30 29.84 29.35
C GLY A 7 -1.01 30.32 28.08
N ILE A 8 -1.43 29.35 27.27
CA ILE A 8 -2.29 29.57 26.12
C ILE A 8 -3.66 29.96 26.66
N GLY A 9 -4.01 31.24 26.52
CA GLY A 9 -5.32 31.77 26.85
C GLY A 9 -6.39 31.12 25.96
N ILE A 10 -7.35 30.46 26.59
CA ILE A 10 -8.58 30.00 25.96
C ILE A 10 -9.41 31.26 25.69
N GLY A 11 -9.28 31.82 24.48
CA GLY A 11 -10.19 32.86 24.00
C GLY A 11 -11.61 32.30 23.86
N PRO A 12 -12.66 33.11 24.04
CA PRO A 12 -14.04 32.65 23.88
C PRO A 12 -14.25 32.15 22.44
N ALA A 13 -14.95 31.02 22.33
CA ALA A 13 -15.31 30.41 21.06
C ALA A 13 -15.97 31.44 20.12
N ARG A 14 -15.47 31.50 18.87
CA ARG A 14 -16.10 32.30 17.82
C ARG A 14 -17.49 31.74 17.50
N PRO A 15 -18.53 32.56 17.35
CA PRO A 15 -19.86 32.07 17.02
C PRO A 15 -20.03 31.92 15.51
N SER A 16 -20.10 30.66 15.02
CA SER A 16 -21.10 30.17 14.05
C SER A 16 -20.69 28.79 13.48
N ASP A 17 -20.59 27.75 14.31
CA ASP A 17 -20.61 26.37 13.80
C ASP A 17 -22.08 25.92 13.80
N ALA A 18 -22.85 26.47 12.84
CA ALA A 18 -24.18 25.97 12.58
C ALA A 18 -24.01 24.50 12.17
N ARG A 19 -24.62 23.59 12.93
CA ARG A 19 -24.58 22.15 12.63
C ARG A 19 -25.02 21.94 11.17
N ARG A 20 -24.08 21.49 10.33
CA ARG A 20 -24.34 21.19 8.91
C ARG A 20 -25.31 20.02 8.80
N ARG A 21 -26.41 20.20 8.08
CA ARG A 21 -27.44 19.17 7.88
C ARG A 21 -26.87 18.06 6.99
N SER A 22 -26.68 16.89 7.57
CA SER A 22 -26.05 15.73 6.95
C SER A 22 -27.09 14.71 6.50
N THR A 23 -26.98 14.25 5.24
CA THR A 23 -27.91 13.27 4.68
C THR A 23 -27.17 12.11 4.03
N ALA A 24 -27.47 10.87 4.42
CA ALA A 24 -26.99 9.69 3.71
C ALA A 24 -27.95 9.28 2.59
N VAL A 25 -27.40 8.84 1.47
CA VAL A 25 -28.11 8.30 0.31
C VAL A 25 -27.62 6.87 0.08
N VAL A 26 -28.54 5.92 0.22
CA VAL A 26 -28.28 4.49 0.08
C VAL A 26 -29.04 3.94 -1.14
N PRO A 27 -28.38 3.77 -2.29
CA PRO A 27 -28.99 3.19 -3.48
C PRO A 27 -29.14 1.66 -3.33
N VAL A 28 -30.36 1.13 -3.52
CA VAL A 28 -30.65 -0.30 -3.41
C VAL A 28 -31.50 -0.75 -4.60
N LYS A 29 -30.98 -1.63 -5.45
CA LYS A 29 -31.68 -2.09 -6.67
C LYS A 29 -32.83 -3.08 -6.39
N GLY A 30 -32.65 -4.01 -5.45
CA GLY A 30 -33.62 -5.05 -5.11
C GLY A 30 -32.95 -6.39 -4.82
N PHE A 31 -33.57 -7.21 -3.96
CA PHE A 31 -32.93 -8.42 -3.41
C PHE A 31 -32.95 -9.62 -4.36
N ASP A 32 -33.98 -9.75 -5.21
CA ASP A 32 -34.19 -10.93 -6.07
C ASP A 32 -33.09 -11.12 -7.14
N ALA A 33 -32.47 -10.03 -7.57
CA ALA A 33 -31.36 -10.02 -8.53
C ALA A 33 -30.03 -9.58 -7.90
N ALA A 34 -29.95 -9.54 -6.56
CA ALA A 34 -28.75 -9.07 -5.87
C ALA A 34 -27.60 -10.08 -6.01
N LYS A 35 -26.38 -9.53 -6.05
CA LYS A 35 -25.12 -10.27 -5.91
C LYS A 35 -25.00 -11.49 -6.84
N GLN A 36 -25.42 -11.36 -8.10
CA GLN A 36 -25.39 -12.45 -9.08
C GLN A 36 -24.00 -13.10 -9.24
N ARG A 37 -22.92 -12.32 -9.04
CA ARG A 37 -21.53 -12.79 -9.02
C ARG A 37 -21.21 -13.79 -7.90
N LEU A 38 -22.07 -13.90 -6.89
CA LEU A 38 -21.99 -14.91 -5.83
C LEU A 38 -22.77 -16.19 -6.17
N GLY A 39 -23.23 -16.34 -7.41
CA GLY A 39 -24.06 -17.47 -7.83
C GLY A 39 -23.45 -18.84 -7.56
N ASP A 40 -22.12 -18.94 -7.70
CA ASP A 40 -21.37 -20.18 -7.46
C ASP A 40 -21.15 -20.47 -5.97
N ALA A 41 -21.23 -19.45 -5.11
CA ALA A 41 -20.99 -19.55 -3.68
C ALA A 41 -22.28 -19.68 -2.85
N LEU A 42 -23.39 -19.08 -3.32
CA LEU A 42 -24.65 -19.01 -2.58
C LEU A 42 -25.87 -19.20 -3.51
N PRO A 43 -26.87 -20.00 -3.11
CA PRO A 43 -28.14 -20.09 -3.84
C PRO A 43 -28.91 -18.77 -3.81
N ALA A 44 -29.89 -18.61 -4.69
CA ALA A 44 -30.64 -17.34 -4.84
C ALA A 44 -31.24 -16.82 -3.53
N GLU A 45 -31.84 -17.71 -2.73
CA GLU A 45 -32.38 -17.39 -1.42
C GLU A 45 -31.30 -16.90 -0.45
N GLY A 46 -30.13 -17.55 -0.43
CA GLY A 46 -28.97 -17.14 0.38
C GLY A 46 -28.42 -15.77 -0.02
N ARG A 47 -28.40 -15.47 -1.33
CA ARG A 47 -27.97 -14.15 -1.83
C ARG A 47 -28.94 -13.04 -1.44
N ALA A 48 -30.25 -13.29 -1.55
CA ALA A 48 -31.27 -12.33 -1.13
C ALA A 48 -31.23 -12.08 0.39
N ALA A 49 -31.07 -13.14 1.19
CA ALA A 49 -30.91 -13.03 2.64
C ALA A 49 -29.65 -12.26 3.03
N LEU A 50 -28.52 -12.51 2.35
CA LEU A 50 -27.28 -11.77 2.54
C LEU A 50 -27.46 -10.29 2.19
N ALA A 51 -28.02 -9.96 1.02
CA ALA A 51 -28.26 -8.59 0.59
C ALA A 51 -29.15 -7.81 1.57
N ARG A 52 -30.17 -8.47 2.12
CA ARG A 52 -31.02 -7.90 3.16
C ARG A 52 -30.22 -7.60 4.43
N ALA A 53 -29.45 -8.57 4.93
CA ALA A 53 -28.68 -8.42 6.16
C ALA A 53 -27.60 -7.35 6.04
N MET A 54 -26.92 -7.24 4.88
CA MET A 54 -25.97 -6.16 4.62
C MET A 54 -26.62 -4.77 4.68
N LEU A 55 -27.82 -4.62 4.10
CA LEU A 55 -28.56 -3.36 4.18
C LEU A 55 -28.95 -3.03 5.63
N GLU A 56 -29.36 -4.02 6.43
CA GLU A 56 -29.66 -3.83 7.86
C GLU A 56 -28.42 -3.37 8.64
N ASP A 57 -27.25 -3.94 8.35
CA ASP A 57 -25.98 -3.53 8.96
C ASP A 57 -25.59 -2.10 8.57
N VAL A 58 -25.70 -1.73 7.27
CA VAL A 58 -25.43 -0.37 6.80
C VAL A 58 -26.38 0.66 7.44
N LEU A 59 -27.68 0.38 7.48
CA LEU A 59 -28.65 1.30 8.08
C LEU A 59 -28.41 1.47 9.59
N ALA A 60 -28.05 0.40 10.30
CA ALA A 60 -27.71 0.48 11.71
C ALA A 60 -26.49 1.39 11.95
N ALA A 61 -25.43 1.23 11.14
CA ALA A 61 -24.23 2.06 11.22
C ALA A 61 -24.51 3.55 10.94
N LEU A 62 -25.35 3.85 9.95
CA LEU A 62 -25.76 5.21 9.62
C LEU A 62 -26.56 5.85 10.75
N THR A 63 -27.50 5.12 11.34
CA THR A 63 -28.29 5.59 12.49
C THR A 63 -27.40 5.84 13.70
N GLU A 64 -26.49 4.93 14.02
CA GLU A 64 -25.55 5.06 15.14
C GLU A 64 -24.56 6.23 14.94
N ALA A 65 -24.20 6.54 13.68
CA ALA A 65 -23.35 7.70 13.36
C ALA A 65 -24.03 9.06 13.64
N GLY A 66 -25.36 9.10 13.81
CA GLY A 66 -26.10 10.31 14.17
C GLY A 66 -26.34 11.27 13.01
N LEU A 67 -26.48 10.75 11.79
CA LEU A 67 -26.88 11.52 10.60
C LEU A 67 -28.27 12.16 10.79
N ASP A 68 -28.48 13.36 10.22
CA ASP A 68 -29.77 14.07 10.36
C ASP A 68 -30.88 13.42 9.52
N GLU A 69 -30.51 12.80 8.40
CA GLU A 69 -31.45 12.11 7.52
C GLU A 69 -30.78 10.94 6.78
N ILE A 70 -31.54 9.86 6.57
CA ILE A 70 -31.13 8.71 5.75
C ILE A 70 -32.17 8.54 4.65
N LEU A 71 -31.74 8.57 3.40
CA LEU A 71 -32.56 8.37 2.21
C LEU A 71 -32.17 7.04 1.57
N VAL A 72 -33.12 6.10 1.48
CA VAL A 72 -32.95 4.87 0.71
C VAL A 72 -33.62 5.05 -0.65
N VAL A 73 -32.82 4.99 -1.72
CA VAL A 73 -33.29 5.11 -3.10
C VAL A 73 -33.50 3.71 -3.65
N THR A 74 -34.75 3.31 -3.88
CA THR A 74 -35.04 1.94 -4.30
C THR A 74 -36.37 1.78 -5.05
N PRO A 75 -36.40 0.95 -6.12
CA PRO A 75 -37.65 0.46 -6.72
C PRO A 75 -38.23 -0.74 -5.97
N ASP A 76 -37.49 -1.35 -5.03
CA ASP A 76 -37.85 -2.59 -4.38
C ASP A 76 -38.75 -2.37 -3.15
N ARG A 77 -39.84 -3.13 -3.05
CA ARG A 77 -40.80 -2.98 -1.95
C ARG A 77 -40.29 -3.57 -0.64
N ALA A 78 -39.45 -4.61 -0.67
CA ALA A 78 -38.90 -5.20 0.54
C ALA A 78 -37.80 -4.31 1.14
N ALA A 79 -36.91 -3.77 0.32
CA ALA A 79 -35.90 -2.79 0.72
C ALA A 79 -36.55 -1.51 1.27
N ALA A 80 -37.62 -1.01 0.64
CA ALA A 80 -38.36 0.13 1.15
C ALA A 80 -38.94 -0.10 2.56
N ARG A 81 -39.59 -1.25 2.79
CA ARG A 81 -40.13 -1.59 4.13
C ARG A 81 -39.04 -1.71 5.19
N LEU A 82 -37.88 -2.24 4.80
CA LEU A 82 -36.73 -2.40 5.69
C LEU A 82 -36.13 -1.03 6.05
N ALA A 83 -36.01 -0.14 5.07
CA ALA A 83 -35.60 1.25 5.28
C ALA A 83 -36.55 1.98 6.23
N GLU A 84 -37.87 1.89 5.99
CA GLU A 84 -38.90 2.51 6.83
C GLU A 84 -38.85 1.96 8.27
N ALA A 85 -38.67 0.65 8.45
CA ALA A 85 -38.53 0.02 9.76
C ALA A 85 -37.27 0.49 10.53
N ALA A 86 -36.22 0.89 9.81
CA ALA A 86 -35.00 1.45 10.37
C ALA A 86 -35.07 2.99 10.57
N GLY A 87 -36.22 3.62 10.27
CA GLY A 87 -36.42 5.07 10.39
C GLY A 87 -35.90 5.89 9.20
N ALA A 88 -35.49 5.24 8.11
CA ALA A 88 -35.04 5.92 6.90
C ALA A 88 -36.22 6.33 6.00
N GLN A 89 -36.04 7.41 5.24
CA GLN A 89 -37.00 7.88 4.25
C GLN A 89 -36.76 7.17 2.91
N VAL A 90 -37.83 6.83 2.19
CA VAL A 90 -37.72 6.12 0.91
C VAL A 90 -37.93 7.10 -0.25
N VAL A 91 -36.97 7.13 -1.17
CA VAL A 91 -37.11 7.81 -2.45
C VAL A 91 -37.38 6.75 -3.52
N ARG A 92 -38.59 6.78 -4.10
CA ARG A 92 -38.98 5.85 -5.15
C ARG A 92 -38.23 6.17 -6.45
N GLU A 93 -37.78 5.12 -7.11
CA GLU A 93 -37.18 5.16 -8.45
C GLU A 93 -37.93 4.19 -9.38
N GLU A 94 -37.99 4.50 -10.68
CA GLU A 94 -38.51 3.58 -11.69
C GLU A 94 -37.50 2.44 -11.96
N ARG A 95 -38.00 1.24 -12.24
CA ARG A 95 -37.13 0.07 -12.49
C ARG A 95 -36.27 0.31 -13.75
N GLY A 96 -34.94 0.17 -13.62
CA GLY A 96 -34.05 -0.04 -14.77
C GLY A 96 -32.91 0.96 -14.99
N HIS A 97 -32.75 2.00 -14.17
CA HIS A 97 -31.79 3.08 -14.46
C HIS A 97 -30.37 2.91 -13.89
N GLY A 98 -30.09 1.82 -13.15
CA GLY A 98 -28.73 1.51 -12.66
C GLY A 98 -28.30 2.27 -11.39
N HIS A 99 -27.12 1.95 -10.84
CA HIS A 99 -26.68 2.49 -9.53
C HIS A 99 -26.40 4.00 -9.59
N THR A 100 -25.79 4.47 -10.68
CA THR A 100 -25.49 5.90 -10.88
C THR A 100 -26.77 6.76 -10.92
N ALA A 101 -27.84 6.29 -11.56
CA ALA A 101 -29.10 7.03 -11.60
C ALA A 101 -29.75 7.13 -10.20
N ALA A 102 -29.72 6.04 -9.43
CA ALA A 102 -30.22 6.04 -8.05
C ALA A 102 -29.48 7.07 -7.18
N VAL A 103 -28.15 7.16 -7.31
CA VAL A 103 -27.37 8.18 -6.59
C VAL A 103 -27.71 9.59 -7.06
N GLN A 104 -27.83 9.83 -8.37
CA GLN A 104 -28.23 11.14 -8.90
C GLN A 104 -29.62 11.58 -8.41
N ARG A 105 -30.56 10.63 -8.31
CA ARG A 105 -31.88 10.89 -7.72
C ARG A 105 -31.77 11.25 -6.23
N GLY A 106 -30.86 10.59 -5.50
CA GLY A 106 -30.54 10.94 -4.11
C GLY A 106 -29.93 12.33 -3.98
N VAL A 107 -28.99 12.71 -4.85
CA VAL A 107 -28.42 14.07 -4.90
C VAL A 107 -29.52 15.12 -5.07
N ALA A 108 -30.44 14.91 -6.01
CA ALA A 108 -31.58 15.82 -6.22
C ALA A 108 -32.46 15.92 -4.97
N ALA A 109 -32.78 14.79 -4.33
CA ALA A 109 -33.57 14.77 -3.10
C ALA A 109 -32.86 15.49 -1.93
N CYS A 110 -31.53 15.34 -1.79
CA CYS A 110 -30.74 16.07 -0.81
C CYS A 110 -30.82 17.58 -1.02
N ARG A 111 -30.76 18.05 -2.27
CA ARG A 111 -30.89 19.48 -2.60
C ARG A 111 -32.29 20.02 -2.28
N GLU A 112 -33.33 19.29 -2.68
CA GLU A 112 -34.72 19.66 -2.38
C GLU A 112 -34.99 19.75 -0.87
N ARG A 113 -34.27 18.95 -0.07
CA ARG A 113 -34.39 18.89 1.39
C ARG A 113 -33.39 19.78 2.14
N GLY A 114 -32.60 20.57 1.42
CA GLY A 114 -31.64 21.52 2.02
C GLY A 114 -30.52 20.85 2.81
N ALA A 115 -30.00 19.71 2.35
CA ALA A 115 -28.81 19.10 2.94
C ALA A 115 -27.56 19.93 2.62
N ASP A 116 -26.76 20.25 3.64
CA ASP A 116 -25.47 20.90 3.48
C ASP A 116 -24.39 19.90 3.04
N LEU A 117 -24.56 18.64 3.42
CA LEU A 117 -23.60 17.58 3.22
C LEU A 117 -24.33 16.27 2.88
N MET A 118 -23.84 15.55 1.87
CA MET A 118 -24.35 14.25 1.46
C MET A 118 -23.30 13.15 1.57
N LEU A 119 -23.67 11.98 2.10
CA LEU A 119 -22.91 10.74 2.00
C LEU A 119 -23.59 9.79 1.01
N ALA A 120 -22.93 9.41 -0.07
CA ALA A 120 -23.33 8.28 -0.90
C ALA A 120 -22.73 7.00 -0.34
N VAL A 121 -23.57 6.06 0.10
CA VAL A 121 -23.17 4.81 0.76
C VAL A 121 -23.92 3.62 0.14
N PRO A 122 -23.23 2.69 -0.56
CA PRO A 122 -23.81 1.44 -1.05
C PRO A 122 -24.39 0.57 0.08
N GLY A 123 -25.45 -0.17 -0.22
CA GLY A 123 -26.14 -1.04 0.74
C GLY A 123 -25.45 -2.38 1.03
N ASP A 124 -24.24 -2.58 0.52
CA ASP A 124 -23.48 -3.83 0.55
C ASP A 124 -22.12 -3.69 1.25
N LEU A 125 -22.03 -2.73 2.19
CA LEU A 125 -20.90 -2.48 3.08
C LEU A 125 -21.20 -2.96 4.51
N PRO A 126 -21.39 -4.28 4.76
CA PRO A 126 -21.82 -4.78 6.07
C PRO A 126 -20.85 -4.47 7.22
N CYS A 127 -19.57 -4.24 6.90
CA CYS A 127 -18.54 -3.92 7.90
C CYS A 127 -18.41 -2.42 8.20
N LEU A 128 -19.20 -1.56 7.54
CA LEU A 128 -19.20 -0.12 7.77
C LEU A 128 -19.58 0.21 9.22
N SER A 129 -18.76 1.02 9.89
CA SER A 129 -19.00 1.39 11.29
C SER A 129 -19.39 2.87 11.48
N ALA A 130 -20.07 3.16 12.58
CA ALA A 130 -20.39 4.54 12.99
C ALA A 130 -19.14 5.38 13.29
N VAL A 131 -18.02 4.75 13.67
CA VAL A 131 -16.73 5.42 13.88
C VAL A 131 -16.15 5.87 12.54
N GLU A 132 -16.13 5.00 11.54
CA GLU A 132 -15.67 5.34 10.18
C GLU A 132 -16.54 6.43 9.55
N LEU A 133 -17.87 6.34 9.68
CA LEU A 133 -18.79 7.37 9.19
C LEU A 133 -18.53 8.74 9.81
N ARG A 134 -18.31 8.81 11.13
CA ARG A 134 -17.94 10.06 11.81
C ARG A 134 -16.58 10.59 11.36
N ALA A 135 -15.61 9.71 11.09
CA ALA A 135 -14.33 10.13 10.54
C ALA A 135 -14.47 10.73 9.13
N ILE A 136 -15.31 10.13 8.27
CA ILE A 136 -15.62 10.66 6.92
C ILE A 136 -16.29 12.03 7.02
N LEU A 137 -17.28 12.18 7.92
CA LEU A 137 -17.97 13.45 8.17
C LEU A 137 -17.00 14.54 8.67
N ALA A 138 -16.13 14.21 9.61
CA ALA A 138 -15.15 15.14 10.17
C ALA A 138 -14.08 15.57 9.14
N ALA A 139 -13.69 14.66 8.25
CA ALA A 139 -12.74 14.95 7.16
C ALA A 139 -13.35 15.86 6.07
N CYS A 140 -14.68 15.92 5.97
CA CYS A 140 -15.36 16.78 5.02
C CYS A 140 -15.34 18.23 5.51
N GLY A 141 -14.32 18.97 5.07
CA GLY A 141 -14.09 20.38 5.42
C GLY A 141 -15.18 21.35 4.94
N PRO A 142 -14.93 22.67 4.99
CA PRO A 142 -15.87 23.68 4.52
C PRO A 142 -16.20 23.49 3.04
N ALA A 143 -17.45 23.76 2.65
CA ALA A 143 -17.85 23.69 1.25
C ALA A 143 -17.06 24.73 0.39
N PRO A 144 -16.66 24.38 -0.85
CA PRO A 144 -16.82 23.07 -1.50
C PRO A 144 -15.80 22.04 -1.01
N ALA A 145 -16.26 20.84 -0.66
CA ALA A 145 -15.41 19.73 -0.19
C ALA A 145 -15.85 18.38 -0.75
N ALA A 146 -14.89 17.48 -0.91
CA ALA A 146 -15.10 16.09 -1.31
C ALA A 146 -14.18 15.15 -0.53
N VAL A 147 -14.76 14.10 0.05
CA VAL A 147 -14.03 12.98 0.66
C VAL A 147 -14.42 11.69 -0.05
N PHE A 148 -13.45 10.86 -0.39
CA PHE A 148 -13.67 9.56 -1.01
C PHE A 148 -13.02 8.43 -0.21
N VAL A 149 -13.75 7.32 -0.09
CA VAL A 149 -13.22 6.04 0.40
C VAL A 149 -13.21 5.06 -0.77
N PRO A 150 -12.03 4.60 -1.22
CA PRO A 150 -11.94 3.65 -2.30
C PRO A 150 -12.40 2.25 -1.87
N SER A 151 -12.78 1.42 -2.85
CA SER A 151 -12.92 -0.03 -2.64
C SER A 151 -11.56 -0.66 -2.34
N ARG A 152 -11.57 -1.91 -1.86
CA ARG A 152 -10.35 -2.68 -1.58
C ARG A 152 -9.43 -2.85 -2.80
N SER A 153 -10.00 -2.89 -4.01
CA SER A 153 -9.22 -2.95 -5.26
C SER A 153 -8.48 -1.64 -5.57
N GLY A 154 -8.90 -0.52 -4.96
CA GLY A 154 -8.43 0.83 -5.27
C GLY A 154 -8.98 1.39 -6.59
N LEU A 155 -9.80 0.63 -7.33
CA LEU A 155 -10.36 1.03 -8.63
C LEU A 155 -11.76 1.64 -8.49
N GLY A 156 -12.54 1.18 -7.51
CA GLY A 156 -13.90 1.65 -7.24
C GLY A 156 -13.95 2.67 -6.09
N THR A 157 -15.06 3.40 -5.99
CA THR A 157 -15.39 4.25 -4.84
C THR A 157 -16.54 3.64 -4.07
N ASN A 158 -16.32 3.33 -2.80
CA ASN A 158 -17.36 2.78 -1.94
C ASN A 158 -18.12 3.89 -1.22
N VAL A 159 -17.44 4.91 -0.67
CA VAL A 159 -18.13 6.02 -0.01
C VAL A 159 -17.67 7.36 -0.59
N ALA A 160 -18.63 8.25 -0.85
CA ALA A 160 -18.37 9.63 -1.22
C ALA A 160 -19.10 10.57 -0.28
N CYS A 161 -18.40 11.55 0.30
CA CYS A 161 -18.98 12.60 1.11
C CYS A 161 -18.73 13.95 0.45
N LEU A 162 -19.81 14.66 0.12
CA LEU A 162 -19.79 15.90 -0.66
C LEU A 162 -20.47 17.04 0.09
N ALA A 163 -19.88 18.23 0.04
CA ALA A 163 -20.47 19.45 0.56
C ALA A 163 -20.29 20.61 -0.43
N PRO A 164 -21.35 21.19 -1.00
CA PRO A 164 -22.73 20.71 -1.03
C PRO A 164 -22.91 19.34 -1.75
N PRO A 165 -24.10 18.71 -1.66
CA PRO A 165 -24.37 17.38 -2.24
C PRO A 165 -24.05 17.18 -3.74
N ASP A 166 -24.06 18.23 -4.55
CA ASP A 166 -23.87 18.21 -6.00
C ASP A 166 -22.49 18.70 -6.46
N THR A 167 -21.56 18.84 -5.52
CA THR A 167 -20.22 19.39 -5.76
C THR A 167 -19.42 18.61 -6.81
N VAL A 168 -19.51 17.27 -6.78
CA VAL A 168 -18.81 16.38 -7.73
C VAL A 168 -19.83 15.43 -8.35
N PRO A 169 -19.86 15.27 -9.69
CA PRO A 169 -20.73 14.30 -10.32
C PRO A 169 -20.25 12.88 -9.97
N LEU A 170 -21.12 12.11 -9.34
CA LEU A 170 -20.82 10.73 -8.98
C LEU A 170 -21.21 9.78 -10.11
N ARG A 171 -20.30 8.88 -10.47
CA ARG A 171 -20.49 7.78 -11.42
C ARG A 171 -19.91 6.52 -10.79
N PHE A 172 -20.74 5.52 -10.55
CA PHE A 172 -20.32 4.28 -9.91
C PHE A 172 -20.20 3.13 -10.90
N GLY A 173 -19.22 2.25 -10.64
CA GLY A 173 -18.70 1.23 -11.56
C GLY A 173 -17.21 1.47 -11.78
N GLU A 174 -16.39 0.42 -11.67
CA GLU A 174 -14.95 0.54 -11.91
C GLU A 174 -14.70 1.06 -13.34
N PRO A 175 -13.81 2.06 -13.53
CA PRO A 175 -12.83 2.62 -12.58
C PRO A 175 -13.25 3.95 -11.90
N SER A 176 -14.39 3.96 -11.17
CA SER A 176 -14.96 5.20 -10.61
C SER A 176 -14.06 6.02 -9.70
N PHE A 177 -13.09 5.43 -9.00
CA PHE A 177 -12.25 6.19 -8.05
C PHE A 177 -11.38 7.24 -8.74
N ALA A 178 -10.66 6.86 -9.79
CA ALA A 178 -9.83 7.80 -10.54
C ALA A 178 -10.69 8.90 -11.19
N ASP A 179 -11.86 8.53 -11.72
CA ASP A 179 -12.81 9.46 -12.33
C ASP A 179 -13.33 10.49 -11.33
N HIS A 180 -13.65 10.07 -10.09
CA HIS A 180 -14.09 10.98 -9.03
C HIS A 180 -12.99 11.96 -8.59
N LEU A 181 -11.75 11.47 -8.43
CA LEU A 181 -10.62 12.33 -8.09
C LEU A 181 -10.37 13.38 -9.19
N ALA A 182 -10.40 12.97 -10.45
CA ALA A 182 -10.26 13.87 -11.59
C ALA A 182 -11.42 14.88 -11.65
N ALA A 183 -12.65 14.44 -11.43
CA ALA A 183 -13.83 15.30 -11.44
C ALA A 183 -13.81 16.34 -10.31
N ALA A 184 -13.32 15.99 -9.12
CA ALA A 184 -13.12 16.94 -8.01
C ALA A 184 -12.04 17.98 -8.35
N ARG A 185 -10.86 17.53 -8.80
CA ARG A 185 -9.74 18.43 -9.15
C ARG A 185 -10.06 19.37 -10.29
N SER A 186 -10.83 18.92 -11.29
CA SER A 186 -11.30 19.78 -12.39
C SER A 186 -12.18 20.96 -11.92
N ARG A 187 -12.73 20.88 -10.70
CA ARG A 187 -13.54 21.93 -10.05
C ARG A 187 -12.76 22.73 -9.01
N GLY A 188 -11.44 22.56 -8.95
CA GLY A 188 -10.57 23.25 -7.97
C GLY A 188 -10.69 22.71 -6.54
N ILE A 189 -11.19 21.48 -6.37
CA ILE A 189 -11.35 20.84 -5.07
C ILE A 189 -10.26 19.79 -4.94
N GLU A 190 -9.41 19.89 -3.92
CA GLU A 190 -8.49 18.81 -3.59
C GLU A 190 -9.24 17.77 -2.74
N PRO A 191 -9.50 16.56 -3.26
CA PRO A 191 -10.25 15.55 -2.54
C PRO A 191 -9.43 14.96 -1.38
N VAL A 192 -10.09 14.73 -0.24
CA VAL A 192 -9.52 13.95 0.86
C VAL A 192 -9.81 12.47 0.60
N VAL A 193 -8.78 11.63 0.71
CA VAL A 193 -8.92 10.17 0.57
C VAL A 193 -8.71 9.51 1.92
N LEU A 194 -9.67 8.71 2.38
CA LEU A 194 -9.55 7.92 3.60
C LEU A 194 -9.52 6.43 3.26
N GLN A 195 -8.53 5.71 3.80
CA GLN A 195 -8.43 4.25 3.69
C GLN A 195 -9.05 3.63 4.94
N LEU A 196 -10.29 3.14 4.81
CA LEU A 196 -11.09 2.64 5.93
C LEU A 196 -11.51 1.20 5.64
N ALA A 197 -11.17 0.27 6.55
CA ALA A 197 -11.29 -1.17 6.29
C ALA A 197 -12.74 -1.63 6.11
N GLY A 198 -13.66 -1.15 6.95
CA GLY A 198 -15.07 -1.51 6.89
C GLY A 198 -15.79 -0.86 5.70
N ALA A 199 -15.56 0.44 5.51
CA ALA A 199 -16.12 1.18 4.38
C ALA A 199 -15.54 0.78 3.01
N GLY A 200 -14.32 0.23 2.98
CA GLY A 200 -13.64 -0.24 1.78
C GLY A 200 -13.99 -1.68 1.36
N LEU A 201 -14.78 -2.41 2.16
CA LEU A 201 -15.17 -3.79 1.88
C LEU A 201 -16.63 -3.88 1.41
N ASP A 202 -16.83 -3.80 0.11
CA ASP A 202 -18.06 -4.20 -0.57
C ASP A 202 -18.05 -5.70 -0.89
N ILE A 203 -19.20 -6.36 -0.77
CA ILE A 203 -19.30 -7.82 -0.92
C ILE A 203 -19.79 -8.19 -2.30
N ASP A 204 -18.92 -8.26 -3.29
CA ASP A 204 -19.31 -8.43 -4.69
C ASP A 204 -18.92 -9.78 -5.29
N ARG A 205 -17.87 -10.41 -4.75
CA ARG A 205 -17.30 -11.66 -5.24
C ARG A 205 -17.13 -12.70 -4.12
N PRO A 206 -16.99 -14.00 -4.44
CA PRO A 206 -16.83 -15.04 -3.42
C PRO A 206 -15.70 -14.78 -2.43
N GLU A 207 -14.60 -14.18 -2.87
CA GLU A 207 -13.46 -13.77 -2.04
C GLU A 207 -13.80 -12.66 -1.02
N ASP A 208 -14.88 -11.92 -1.20
CA ASP A 208 -15.30 -10.89 -0.24
C ASP A 208 -16.12 -11.52 0.91
N LEU A 209 -16.81 -12.64 0.66
CA LEU A 209 -17.54 -13.40 1.70
C LEU A 209 -16.61 -13.93 2.78
N ALA A 210 -15.42 -14.33 2.35
CA ALA A 210 -14.31 -14.71 3.20
C ALA A 210 -13.89 -13.58 4.14
N LEU A 211 -13.68 -12.38 3.60
CA LEU A 211 -13.31 -11.20 4.36
C LEU A 211 -14.43 -10.76 5.30
N LEU A 212 -15.69 -10.82 4.87
CA LEU A 212 -16.85 -10.56 5.73
C LEU A 212 -16.86 -11.49 6.96
N LEU A 213 -16.57 -12.78 6.78
CA LEU A 213 -16.53 -13.71 7.91
C LEU A 213 -15.39 -13.43 8.91
N VAL A 214 -14.28 -12.86 8.44
CA VAL A 214 -13.10 -12.52 9.26
C VAL A 214 -13.24 -11.15 9.92
N GLN A 215 -13.53 -10.12 9.13
CA GLN A 215 -13.55 -8.71 9.56
C GLN A 215 -14.91 -8.30 10.15
N GLY A 216 -16.01 -8.88 9.64
CA GLY A 216 -17.37 -8.56 10.03
C GLY A 216 -18.02 -9.61 10.91
N ALA A 217 -17.27 -10.31 11.76
CA ALA A 217 -17.79 -11.44 12.54
C ALA A 217 -19.03 -11.11 13.40
N GLY A 218 -19.19 -9.85 13.82
CA GLY A 218 -20.35 -9.36 14.57
C GLY A 218 -21.53 -8.84 13.73
N THR A 219 -21.42 -8.88 12.40
CA THR A 219 -22.46 -8.35 11.49
C THR A 219 -23.60 -9.35 11.28
N ARG A 220 -24.79 -8.86 10.93
CA ARG A 220 -25.92 -9.72 10.53
C ARG A 220 -25.57 -10.48 9.25
N ALA A 221 -24.90 -9.82 8.31
CA ALA A 221 -24.46 -10.44 7.06
C ALA A 221 -23.55 -11.65 7.30
N ALA A 222 -22.56 -11.55 8.19
CA ALA A 222 -21.72 -12.69 8.56
C ALA A 222 -22.52 -13.80 9.27
N SER A 223 -23.50 -13.43 10.10
CA SER A 223 -24.39 -14.39 10.78
C SER A 223 -25.23 -15.19 9.76
N VAL A 224 -25.78 -14.52 8.74
CA VAL A 224 -26.52 -15.16 7.63
C VAL A 224 -25.61 -16.12 6.86
N LEU A 225 -24.37 -15.74 6.54
CA LEU A 225 -23.42 -16.63 5.87
C LEU A 225 -23.11 -17.87 6.68
N ARG A 226 -22.87 -17.72 7.99
CA ARG A 226 -22.60 -18.86 8.88
C ARG A 226 -23.79 -19.80 8.98
N ALA A 227 -25.01 -19.26 9.04
CA ALA A 227 -26.25 -20.01 9.10
C ALA A 227 -26.56 -20.74 7.78
N ALA A 228 -26.22 -20.13 6.64
CA ALA A 228 -26.31 -20.74 5.31
C ALA A 228 -25.25 -21.84 5.07
N GLY A 229 -24.43 -22.18 6.08
CA GLY A 229 -23.41 -23.21 5.98
C GLY A 229 -22.14 -22.77 5.25
N TYR A 230 -22.02 -21.49 4.87
CA TYR A 230 -20.78 -20.97 4.30
C TYR A 230 -19.69 -21.03 5.37
N ARG A 231 -18.65 -21.81 5.08
CA ARG A 231 -17.47 -21.98 5.92
C ARG A 231 -16.28 -21.48 5.13
N TYR A 232 -15.79 -20.30 5.49
CA TYR A 232 -14.48 -19.86 5.03
C TYR A 232 -13.45 -20.21 6.07
N ALA A 233 -12.60 -21.18 5.77
CA ALA A 233 -11.30 -21.30 6.40
C ALA A 233 -10.34 -20.50 5.52
N PRO A 234 -9.76 -19.37 5.99
CA PRO A 234 -8.73 -18.71 5.20
C PRO A 234 -7.65 -19.74 4.88
N PRO A 235 -7.19 -19.83 3.63
CA PRO A 235 -5.99 -20.61 3.36
C PRO A 235 -4.88 -20.07 4.29
N PRO A 236 -3.98 -20.93 4.76
CA PRO A 236 -2.88 -20.48 5.58
C PRO A 236 -2.14 -19.34 4.86
N PRO A 237 -1.75 -18.27 5.56
CA PRO A 237 -1.01 -17.18 4.94
C PRO A 237 0.22 -17.74 4.25
N ARG A 238 0.43 -17.35 2.99
CA ARG A 238 1.43 -17.93 2.11
C ARG A 238 2.13 -16.84 1.32
N ILE A 239 3.45 -16.91 1.32
CA ILE A 239 4.33 -16.12 0.46
C ILE A 239 5.08 -17.09 -0.43
N GLU A 240 5.12 -16.81 -1.73
CA GLU A 240 5.91 -17.54 -2.70
C GLU A 240 7.13 -16.69 -3.11
N LEU A 241 8.28 -17.34 -3.27
CA LEU A 241 9.48 -16.72 -3.84
C LEU A 241 9.87 -17.50 -5.10
N VAL A 242 9.86 -16.81 -6.24
CA VAL A 242 10.08 -17.41 -7.56
C VAL A 242 11.28 -16.74 -8.22
N GLY A 243 12.37 -17.49 -8.38
CA GLY A 243 13.56 -17.01 -9.07
C GLY A 243 13.35 -16.86 -10.57
N ILE A 244 13.80 -15.75 -11.15
CA ILE A 244 13.78 -15.54 -12.60
C ILE A 244 15.10 -16.06 -13.18
N ARG A 245 15.01 -17.13 -13.97
CA ARG A 245 16.15 -17.80 -14.59
C ARG A 245 16.37 -17.32 -16.02
N GLY A 246 17.59 -17.54 -16.52
CA GLY A 246 17.92 -17.33 -17.93
C GLY A 246 18.10 -15.87 -18.35
N LEU A 247 18.31 -14.96 -17.39
CA LEU A 247 18.82 -13.63 -17.74
C LEU A 247 20.21 -13.77 -18.39
N PRO A 248 20.53 -12.94 -19.40
CA PRO A 248 21.87 -12.92 -19.98
C PRO A 248 22.89 -12.35 -18.98
N GLU A 249 24.18 -12.46 -19.32
CA GLU A 249 25.20 -11.66 -18.65
C GLU A 249 24.92 -10.18 -18.93
N ILE A 250 24.68 -9.41 -17.86
CA ILE A 250 24.24 -8.02 -17.97
C ILE A 250 25.42 -7.12 -18.36
N ALA A 251 25.19 -6.26 -19.35
CA ALA A 251 26.11 -5.25 -19.84
C ALA A 251 25.60 -3.83 -19.52
N PRO A 252 26.49 -2.81 -19.56
CA PRO A 252 26.09 -1.42 -19.41
C PRO A 252 25.03 -1.01 -20.45
N GLY A 253 23.94 -0.40 -19.98
CA GLY A 253 22.81 0.05 -20.79
C GLY A 253 21.67 -0.96 -20.97
N ASP A 254 21.79 -2.18 -20.44
CA ASP A 254 20.75 -3.21 -20.58
C ASP A 254 19.43 -2.83 -19.87
N ASP A 255 18.31 -3.10 -20.54
CA ASP A 255 16.95 -2.90 -20.03
C ASP A 255 16.56 -4.02 -19.03
N LEU A 256 16.93 -3.85 -17.76
CA LEU A 256 16.63 -4.83 -16.71
C LEU A 256 15.13 -5.12 -16.56
N GLY A 257 14.28 -4.09 -16.60
CA GLY A 257 12.83 -4.25 -16.46
C GLY A 257 12.24 -5.08 -17.62
N GLY A 258 12.67 -4.78 -18.85
CA GLY A 258 12.29 -5.55 -20.03
C GLY A 258 12.77 -7.00 -20.00
N LEU A 259 14.02 -7.23 -19.61
CA LEU A 259 14.59 -8.58 -19.45
C LEU A 259 13.82 -9.40 -18.41
N VAL A 260 13.49 -8.79 -17.26
CA VAL A 260 12.72 -9.43 -16.19
C VAL A 260 11.33 -9.85 -16.69
N VAL A 261 10.59 -8.95 -17.32
CA VAL A 261 9.26 -9.25 -17.88
C VAL A 261 9.33 -10.38 -18.90
N ALA A 262 10.27 -10.30 -19.84
CA ALA A 262 10.43 -11.29 -20.90
C ALA A 262 10.78 -12.68 -20.33
N ARG A 263 11.69 -12.76 -19.36
CA ARG A 263 12.13 -14.03 -18.77
C ARG A 263 11.09 -14.65 -17.84
N ALA A 264 10.41 -13.83 -17.03
CA ALA A 264 9.30 -14.27 -16.19
C ALA A 264 8.19 -14.94 -17.03
N ALA A 265 7.79 -14.29 -18.13
CA ALA A 265 6.81 -14.84 -19.06
C ALA A 265 7.31 -16.12 -19.75
N ALA A 266 8.54 -16.11 -20.27
CA ALA A 266 9.11 -17.26 -20.99
C ALA A 266 9.28 -18.51 -20.11
N GLN A 267 9.53 -18.36 -18.81
CA GLN A 267 9.65 -19.49 -17.87
C GLN A 267 8.30 -19.96 -17.30
N GLY A 268 7.18 -19.39 -17.73
CA GLY A 268 5.83 -19.79 -17.30
C GLY A 268 5.37 -19.19 -15.97
N THR A 269 6.04 -18.16 -15.47
CA THR A 269 5.65 -17.44 -14.25
C THR A 269 5.60 -15.94 -14.53
N PRO A 270 4.64 -15.47 -15.37
CA PRO A 270 4.51 -14.05 -15.68
C PRO A 270 4.26 -13.23 -14.41
N LEU A 271 4.63 -11.95 -14.46
CA LEU A 271 4.38 -11.02 -13.35
C LEU A 271 2.88 -10.77 -13.19
N GLU A 272 2.45 -10.65 -11.94
CA GLU A 272 1.08 -10.40 -11.53
C GLU A 272 0.97 -9.09 -10.74
N ALA A 273 -0.23 -8.50 -10.69
CA ALA A 273 -0.46 -7.27 -9.94
C ALA A 273 -0.21 -7.47 -8.44
N GLY A 274 0.59 -6.58 -7.86
CA GLY A 274 1.00 -6.65 -6.46
C GLY A 274 2.22 -7.57 -6.21
N ASP A 275 2.81 -8.17 -7.24
CA ASP A 275 4.12 -8.82 -7.10
C ASP A 275 5.19 -7.81 -6.66
N LEU A 276 6.16 -8.28 -5.90
CA LEU A 276 7.37 -7.53 -5.56
C LEU A 276 8.57 -8.17 -6.25
N LEU A 277 9.48 -7.36 -6.77
CA LEU A 277 10.72 -7.80 -7.39
C LEU A 277 11.89 -7.49 -6.47
N VAL A 278 12.62 -8.51 -6.03
CA VAL A 278 13.92 -8.33 -5.39
C VAL A 278 15.00 -8.52 -6.46
N VAL A 279 15.76 -7.47 -6.72
CA VAL A 279 16.81 -7.40 -7.75
C VAL A 279 18.16 -7.28 -7.05
N SER A 280 19.10 -8.19 -7.34
CA SER A 280 20.46 -8.09 -6.80
C SER A 280 21.15 -6.82 -7.29
N GLN A 281 21.93 -6.17 -6.44
CA GLN A 281 22.64 -4.94 -6.80
C GLN A 281 23.60 -5.15 -7.97
N LYS A 282 24.19 -6.34 -8.12
CA LYS A 282 25.20 -6.60 -9.17
C LYS A 282 24.67 -6.38 -10.57
N VAL A 283 23.46 -6.85 -10.86
CA VAL A 283 22.87 -6.63 -12.19
C VAL A 283 22.50 -5.17 -12.42
N VAL A 284 22.10 -4.47 -11.36
CA VAL A 284 21.86 -3.02 -11.41
C VAL A 284 23.17 -2.27 -11.69
N SER A 285 24.22 -2.54 -10.92
CA SER A 285 25.55 -1.96 -11.10
C SER A 285 26.13 -2.25 -12.50
N LYS A 286 25.95 -3.46 -13.03
CA LYS A 286 26.36 -3.80 -14.40
C LYS A 286 25.61 -2.97 -15.44
N ALA A 287 24.28 -2.91 -15.35
CA ALA A 287 23.44 -2.13 -16.26
C ALA A 287 23.76 -0.62 -16.19
N GLU A 288 24.13 -0.12 -15.01
CA GLU A 288 24.50 1.29 -14.82
C GLU A 288 25.97 1.61 -15.12
N GLY A 289 26.78 0.64 -15.57
CA GLY A 289 28.20 0.86 -15.86
C GLY A 289 29.05 1.14 -14.61
N ARG A 290 28.65 0.63 -13.45
CA ARG A 290 29.34 0.80 -12.16
C ARG A 290 30.43 -0.26 -11.91
N LEU A 291 31.00 -0.81 -12.99
CA LEU A 291 32.16 -1.70 -12.94
C LEU A 291 33.43 -0.92 -13.23
N VAL A 292 34.48 -1.14 -12.43
CA VAL A 292 35.78 -0.48 -12.58
C VAL A 292 36.88 -1.52 -12.71
N LEU A 293 37.71 -1.37 -13.73
CA LEU A 293 38.91 -2.18 -13.88
C LEU A 293 39.97 -1.67 -12.89
N LEU A 294 40.45 -2.53 -12.00
CA LEU A 294 41.42 -2.13 -10.97
C LEU A 294 42.73 -1.61 -11.56
N ALA A 295 43.11 -2.07 -12.75
CA ALA A 295 44.30 -1.59 -13.45
C ALA A 295 44.27 -0.08 -13.75
N ASP A 296 43.08 0.50 -13.88
CA ASP A 296 42.88 1.92 -14.19
C ASP A 296 42.86 2.80 -12.92
N VAL A 297 42.94 2.19 -11.74
CA VAL A 297 42.88 2.90 -10.46
C VAL A 297 44.29 3.21 -9.98
N THR A 298 44.58 4.50 -9.80
CA THR A 298 45.81 4.97 -9.14
C THR A 298 45.54 5.15 -7.63
N PRO A 299 46.18 4.36 -6.75
CA PRO A 299 46.00 4.50 -5.30
C PRO A 299 46.61 5.79 -4.76
N SER A 300 45.91 6.44 -3.83
CA SER A 300 46.45 7.56 -3.06
C SER A 300 47.49 7.09 -2.01
N PRO A 301 48.35 8.00 -1.49
CA PRO A 301 49.27 7.67 -0.40
C PRO A 301 48.56 7.08 0.83
N PHE A 302 47.36 7.59 1.14
CA PHE A 302 46.56 7.06 2.24
C PHE A 302 46.03 5.65 1.95
N ALA A 303 45.55 5.39 0.73
CA ALA A 303 45.12 4.05 0.32
C ALA A 303 46.26 3.03 0.38
N LEU A 304 47.48 3.41 -0.02
CA LEU A 304 48.68 2.54 0.09
C LEU A 304 48.96 2.14 1.55
N HIS A 305 48.92 3.10 2.46
CA HIS A 305 49.15 2.85 3.89
C HIS A 305 48.07 1.93 4.51
N VAL A 306 46.80 2.19 4.19
CA VAL A 306 45.68 1.35 4.63
C VAL A 306 45.80 -0.07 4.05
N ALA A 307 46.15 -0.19 2.78
CA ALA A 307 46.29 -1.46 2.09
C ALA A 307 47.40 -2.33 2.68
N GLU A 308 48.55 -1.73 3.04
CA GLU A 308 49.64 -2.40 3.73
C GLU A 308 49.17 -2.95 5.10
N THR A 309 48.49 -2.11 5.87
CA THR A 309 47.97 -2.47 7.21
C THR A 309 46.95 -3.61 7.15
N LEU A 310 46.06 -3.58 6.16
CA LEU A 310 44.98 -4.55 6.00
C LEU A 310 45.32 -5.73 5.10
N LYS A 311 46.51 -5.75 4.50
CA LYS A 311 46.93 -6.74 3.49
C LYS A 311 45.92 -6.88 2.33
N LYS A 312 45.45 -5.73 1.82
CA LYS A 312 44.49 -5.63 0.70
C LYS A 312 45.17 -5.05 -0.54
N ASP A 313 44.53 -5.19 -1.70
CA ASP A 313 44.94 -4.48 -2.90
C ASP A 313 44.75 -2.96 -2.72
N PRO A 314 45.80 -2.13 -2.88
CA PRO A 314 45.68 -0.68 -2.71
C PRO A 314 44.71 -0.01 -3.70
N ARG A 315 44.50 -0.61 -4.87
CA ARG A 315 43.57 -0.12 -5.89
C ARG A 315 42.13 -0.36 -5.45
N LEU A 316 41.86 -1.51 -4.82
CA LEU A 316 40.57 -1.79 -4.21
C LEU A 316 40.32 -0.85 -3.03
N VAL A 317 41.32 -0.68 -2.15
CA VAL A 317 41.21 0.24 -1.00
C VAL A 317 40.91 1.66 -1.48
N GLU A 318 41.57 2.13 -2.53
CA GLU A 318 41.29 3.44 -3.13
C GLU A 318 39.83 3.57 -3.58
N LEU A 319 39.25 2.57 -4.25
CA LEU A 319 37.83 2.58 -4.62
C LEU A 319 36.91 2.60 -3.39
N ILE A 320 37.22 1.78 -2.38
CA ILE A 320 36.47 1.76 -1.11
C ILE A 320 36.45 3.16 -0.50
N LEU A 321 37.61 3.84 -0.45
CA LEU A 321 37.73 5.17 0.12
C LEU A 321 36.95 6.22 -0.70
N ARG A 322 36.96 6.14 -2.03
CA ARG A 322 36.18 7.04 -2.92
C ARG A 322 34.68 6.90 -2.72
N GLU A 323 34.19 5.68 -2.50
CA GLU A 323 32.77 5.37 -2.27
C GLU A 323 32.36 5.55 -0.79
N SER A 324 33.29 5.93 0.07
CA SER A 324 33.05 6.15 1.50
C SER A 324 32.95 7.63 1.85
N ARG A 325 31.98 7.96 2.70
CA ARG A 325 31.93 9.23 3.42
C ARG A 325 32.94 9.28 4.56
N ARG A 326 33.09 8.16 5.29
CA ARG A 326 34.09 8.01 6.38
C ARG A 326 34.41 6.55 6.65
N ILE A 327 35.58 6.32 7.25
CA ILE A 327 35.93 5.04 7.87
C ILE A 327 35.26 4.99 9.25
N VAL A 328 34.50 3.94 9.52
CA VAL A 328 33.88 3.68 10.83
C VAL A 328 34.79 2.83 11.70
N ARG A 329 35.36 1.77 11.12
CA ARG A 329 36.32 0.89 11.80
C ARG A 329 37.28 0.26 10.80
N MET A 330 38.53 0.10 11.20
CA MET A 330 39.54 -0.58 10.41
C MET A 330 40.40 -1.43 11.35
N ASP A 331 40.29 -2.75 11.26
CA ASP A 331 41.05 -3.69 12.09
C ASP A 331 41.05 -5.09 11.47
N ARG A 332 42.10 -5.88 11.73
CA ARG A 332 42.20 -7.32 11.35
C ARG A 332 41.85 -7.64 9.89
N GLY A 333 42.27 -6.79 8.94
CA GLY A 333 41.97 -6.98 7.51
C GLY A 333 40.54 -6.60 7.11
N ILE A 334 39.74 -6.05 8.02
CA ILE A 334 38.37 -5.61 7.79
C ILE A 334 38.35 -4.08 7.76
N LEU A 335 37.67 -3.53 6.75
CA LEU A 335 37.43 -2.11 6.59
C LEU A 335 35.92 -1.88 6.60
N ILE A 336 35.39 -1.32 7.68
CA ILE A 336 33.99 -0.92 7.81
C ILE A 336 33.90 0.58 7.55
N THR A 337 33.06 0.94 6.60
CA THR A 337 32.89 2.33 6.14
C THR A 337 31.42 2.70 6.10
N GLU A 338 31.18 3.99 6.11
CA GLU A 338 29.89 4.56 5.77
C GLU A 338 29.94 5.01 4.31
N THR A 339 29.05 4.47 3.48
CA THR A 339 28.91 4.85 2.07
C THR A 339 28.31 6.25 1.93
N HIS A 340 28.39 6.85 0.73
CA HIS A 340 27.68 8.12 0.44
C HIS A 340 26.16 8.01 0.56
N HIS A 341 25.60 6.80 0.43
CA HIS A 341 24.19 6.50 0.66
C HIS A 341 23.81 6.53 2.15
N GLY A 342 24.79 6.31 3.04
CA GLY A 342 24.60 6.20 4.49
C GLY A 342 24.65 4.78 5.04
N HIS A 343 24.77 3.74 4.19
CA HIS A 343 24.97 2.37 4.66
C HIS A 343 26.31 2.21 5.38
N VAL A 344 26.28 1.63 6.58
CA VAL A 344 27.49 1.20 7.31
C VAL A 344 27.74 -0.27 7.00
N CYS A 345 28.77 -0.55 6.19
CA CYS A 345 29.03 -1.88 5.68
C CYS A 345 30.53 -2.12 5.45
N ALA A 346 30.89 -3.36 5.15
CA ALA A 346 32.27 -3.69 4.79
C ALA A 346 32.59 -3.15 3.38
N ASN A 347 33.79 -2.56 3.24
CA ASN A 347 34.35 -2.12 1.96
C ASN A 347 33.43 -1.18 1.16
N ALA A 348 32.55 -0.39 1.80
CA ALA A 348 31.59 0.48 1.13
C ALA A 348 30.67 -0.23 0.11
N GLY A 349 30.44 -1.54 0.25
CA GLY A 349 29.71 -2.34 -0.73
C GLY A 349 30.49 -2.60 -2.03
N VAL A 350 31.78 -2.22 -2.09
CA VAL A 350 32.66 -2.55 -3.21
C VAL A 350 33.00 -4.04 -3.15
N ASP A 351 32.74 -4.74 -4.25
CA ASP A 351 32.86 -6.20 -4.35
C ASP A 351 33.63 -6.60 -5.62
N GLN A 352 34.38 -7.69 -5.57
CA GLN A 352 35.12 -8.25 -6.72
C GLN A 352 34.50 -9.58 -7.21
N SER A 353 33.54 -10.13 -6.48
CA SER A 353 32.94 -11.42 -6.83
C SER A 353 31.90 -11.29 -7.94
N ASN A 354 31.85 -12.27 -8.85
CA ASN A 354 30.90 -12.35 -9.97
C ASN A 354 30.95 -11.18 -10.99
N VAL A 355 32.09 -10.46 -11.07
CA VAL A 355 32.32 -9.36 -12.03
C VAL A 355 33.55 -9.53 -12.92
N GLY A 356 34.21 -10.69 -12.85
CA GLY A 356 35.41 -11.00 -13.64
C GLY A 356 36.71 -10.61 -12.94
N LEU A 357 37.80 -11.31 -13.28
CA LEU A 357 39.11 -11.08 -12.68
C LEU A 357 39.62 -9.67 -12.98
N GLY A 358 40.12 -8.98 -11.95
CA GLY A 358 40.66 -7.62 -12.06
C GLY A 358 39.62 -6.51 -12.04
N TRP A 359 38.33 -6.84 -12.00
CA TRP A 359 37.24 -5.86 -11.89
C TRP A 359 36.76 -5.74 -10.44
N ALA A 360 36.16 -4.58 -10.14
CA ALA A 360 35.39 -4.31 -8.94
C ALA A 360 34.04 -3.71 -9.32
N SER A 361 32.99 -4.14 -8.63
CA SER A 361 31.66 -3.56 -8.66
C SER A 361 31.54 -2.49 -7.59
N LEU A 362 31.04 -1.33 -7.97
CA LEU A 362 30.57 -0.31 -7.02
C LEU A 362 29.07 -0.47 -6.81
N LEU A 363 28.52 0.12 -5.75
CA LEU A 363 27.06 0.22 -5.60
C LEU A 363 26.47 1.14 -6.70
N PRO A 364 25.19 0.94 -7.06
CA PRO A 364 24.43 1.92 -7.84
C PRO A 364 24.51 3.30 -7.17
N ALA A 365 24.56 4.38 -7.96
CA ALA A 365 24.72 5.73 -7.40
C ALA A 365 23.46 6.27 -6.71
N ASP A 366 22.29 5.81 -7.16
CA ASP A 366 20.99 6.03 -6.50
C ASP A 366 20.14 4.76 -6.65
N PRO A 367 20.30 3.77 -5.76
CA PRO A 367 19.58 2.50 -5.87
C PRO A 367 18.05 2.64 -5.80
N ASP A 368 17.52 3.68 -5.14
CA ASP A 368 16.08 3.96 -5.14
C ASP A 368 15.62 4.42 -6.54
N ALA A 369 16.43 5.23 -7.23
CA ALA A 369 16.15 5.61 -8.63
C ALA A 369 16.25 4.40 -9.56
N SER A 370 17.22 3.51 -9.36
CA SER A 370 17.33 2.25 -10.09
C SER A 370 16.08 1.38 -9.92
N ALA A 371 15.61 1.23 -8.67
CA ALA A 371 14.38 0.49 -8.35
C ALA A 371 13.16 1.10 -9.06
N ARG A 372 13.03 2.44 -9.04
CA ARG A 372 11.96 3.16 -9.76
C ARG A 372 12.02 2.93 -11.27
N SER A 373 13.21 2.97 -11.87
CA SER A 373 13.37 2.73 -13.31
C SER A 373 12.90 1.33 -13.70
N VAL A 374 13.21 0.30 -12.91
CA VAL A 374 12.73 -1.07 -13.16
C VAL A 374 11.21 -1.14 -13.03
N LEU A 375 10.65 -0.54 -11.96
CA LEU A 375 9.20 -0.49 -11.72
C LEU A 375 8.46 0.17 -12.88
N GLU A 376 8.87 1.38 -13.26
CA GLU A 376 8.26 2.16 -14.35
C GLU A 376 8.34 1.39 -15.67
N ARG A 377 9.46 0.72 -15.90
CA ARG A 377 9.66 -0.07 -17.11
C ARG A 377 8.75 -1.29 -17.15
N VAL A 378 8.63 -2.05 -16.06
CA VAL A 378 7.67 -3.16 -15.93
C VAL A 378 6.26 -2.65 -16.21
N ARG A 379 5.84 -1.57 -15.54
CA ARG A 379 4.52 -0.96 -15.70
C ARG A 379 4.25 -0.54 -17.15
N SER A 380 5.23 0.04 -17.84
CA SER A 380 5.10 0.46 -19.24
C SER A 380 4.86 -0.71 -20.20
N LEU A 381 5.41 -1.89 -19.89
CA LEU A 381 5.36 -3.08 -20.74
C LEU A 381 4.14 -3.95 -20.47
N THR A 382 3.67 -3.99 -19.22
CA THR A 382 2.62 -4.93 -18.79
C THR A 382 1.33 -4.26 -18.35
N GLY A 383 1.36 -2.96 -18.02
CA GLY A 383 0.26 -2.26 -17.36
C GLY A 383 0.07 -2.64 -15.89
N ILE A 384 0.98 -3.44 -15.33
CA ILE A 384 0.89 -3.99 -13.96
C ILE A 384 1.72 -3.14 -13.01
N ASP A 385 1.16 -2.86 -11.82
CA ASP A 385 1.88 -2.24 -10.73
C ASP A 385 2.59 -3.30 -9.86
N VAL A 386 3.90 -3.11 -9.67
CA VAL A 386 4.79 -3.96 -8.85
C VAL A 386 5.57 -3.10 -7.85
N GLY A 387 6.06 -3.71 -6.78
CA GLY A 387 7.13 -3.11 -5.95
C GLY A 387 8.51 -3.61 -6.37
N VAL A 388 9.56 -2.83 -6.13
CA VAL A 388 10.94 -3.21 -6.45
C VAL A 388 11.86 -2.93 -5.26
N ILE A 389 12.69 -3.90 -4.91
CA ILE A 389 13.76 -3.81 -3.92
C ILE A 389 15.07 -4.14 -4.63
N VAL A 390 16.05 -3.22 -4.56
CA VAL A 390 17.44 -3.51 -4.91
C VAL A 390 18.15 -3.97 -3.65
N ALA A 391 18.72 -5.18 -3.69
CA ALA A 391 19.31 -5.84 -2.52
C ALA A 391 20.81 -6.10 -2.69
N ASP A 392 21.58 -5.95 -1.61
CA ASP A 392 22.99 -6.33 -1.54
C ASP A 392 23.28 -7.14 -0.26
N THR A 393 24.37 -7.89 -0.27
CA THR A 393 24.77 -8.81 0.78
C THR A 393 25.67 -8.14 1.81
N PHE A 394 25.16 -7.88 3.02
CA PHE A 394 25.93 -7.29 4.12
C PHE A 394 26.10 -8.25 5.30
N GLY A 395 27.17 -8.02 6.07
CA GLY A 395 27.29 -8.52 7.44
C GLY A 395 26.54 -7.63 8.43
N ARG A 396 26.48 -8.04 9.70
CA ARG A 396 25.84 -7.23 10.77
C ARG A 396 26.52 -7.44 12.12
N PRO A 397 26.50 -6.46 13.03
CA PRO A 397 27.04 -6.62 14.37
C PRO A 397 26.43 -7.82 15.11
N TRP A 398 27.25 -8.47 15.93
CA TRP A 398 26.87 -9.53 16.88
C TRP A 398 26.34 -10.83 16.29
N ARG A 399 26.32 -11.00 14.96
CA ARG A 399 25.91 -12.24 14.30
C ARG A 399 26.89 -12.62 13.20
N GLU A 400 27.26 -13.90 13.17
CA GLU A 400 28.02 -14.49 12.08
C GLU A 400 27.14 -14.69 10.84
N GLY A 401 27.79 -14.65 9.67
CA GLY A 401 27.13 -14.85 8.37
C GLY A 401 26.52 -13.60 7.76
N LEU A 402 26.42 -13.61 6.44
CA LEU A 402 25.88 -12.51 5.64
C LEU A 402 24.38 -12.69 5.40
N GLN A 403 23.69 -11.59 5.10
CA GLN A 403 22.30 -11.60 4.62
C GLN A 403 22.11 -10.49 3.60
N ASN A 404 21.10 -10.64 2.75
CA ASN A 404 20.71 -9.55 1.87
C ASN A 404 19.92 -8.49 2.64
N VAL A 405 20.23 -7.24 2.36
CA VAL A 405 19.51 -6.06 2.85
C VAL A 405 19.09 -5.19 1.68
N ALA A 406 18.03 -4.42 1.86
CA ALA A 406 17.57 -3.46 0.86
C ALA A 406 18.49 -2.23 0.86
N ILE A 407 19.03 -1.91 -0.32
CA ILE A 407 19.80 -0.68 -0.57
C ILE A 407 19.02 0.32 -1.43
N GLY A 408 17.99 -0.15 -2.13
CA GLY A 408 17.06 0.67 -2.92
C GLY A 408 15.64 0.11 -2.88
N VAL A 409 14.62 0.96 -2.86
CA VAL A 409 13.20 0.57 -2.79
C VAL A 409 12.34 1.51 -3.64
N ALA A 410 11.36 0.95 -4.36
CA ALA A 410 10.35 1.69 -5.09
C ALA A 410 9.00 0.97 -5.06
N GLY A 411 7.90 1.72 -5.01
CA GLY A 411 6.53 1.18 -5.12
C GLY A 411 6.01 0.49 -3.86
N MET A 412 6.76 0.56 -2.75
CA MET A 412 6.35 0.06 -1.44
C MET A 412 7.02 0.84 -0.32
N ARG A 413 6.38 0.95 0.86
CA ARG A 413 7.08 1.42 2.06
C ARG A 413 8.00 0.30 2.58
N PRO A 414 9.26 0.61 2.92
CA PRO A 414 10.22 -0.40 3.39
C PRO A 414 10.02 -0.81 4.85
N LEU A 415 9.25 0.00 5.60
CA LEU A 415 8.91 -0.23 7.01
C LEU A 415 7.40 -0.50 7.15
N GLN A 416 7.06 -1.52 7.93
CA GLN A 416 5.69 -1.76 8.40
C GLN A 416 5.60 -1.36 9.88
N SER A 417 4.93 -0.24 10.15
CA SER A 417 4.71 0.23 11.52
C SER A 417 3.46 -0.37 12.13
N TYR A 418 3.60 -0.91 13.33
CA TYR A 418 2.50 -1.31 14.21
C TYR A 418 2.33 -0.33 15.38
N LEU A 419 2.99 0.82 15.35
CA LEU A 419 2.85 1.83 16.39
C LEU A 419 1.40 2.29 16.53
N GLY A 420 0.87 2.25 17.75
CA GLY A 420 -0.51 2.61 18.04
C GLY A 420 -1.53 1.52 17.68
N VAL A 421 -1.10 0.38 17.11
CA VAL A 421 -1.99 -0.75 16.83
C VAL A 421 -2.24 -1.52 18.12
N THR A 422 -3.51 -1.78 18.43
CA THR A 422 -3.93 -2.60 19.58
C THR A 422 -3.99 -4.07 19.19
N ASP A 423 -3.35 -4.93 19.99
CA ASP A 423 -3.40 -6.38 19.79
C ASP A 423 -4.70 -7.02 20.27
N ALA A 424 -4.83 -8.34 20.08
CA ALA A 424 -6.01 -9.10 20.48
C ALA A 424 -6.27 -9.12 22.00
N HIS A 425 -5.31 -8.71 22.81
CA HIS A 425 -5.40 -8.62 24.26
C HIS A 425 -5.61 -7.19 24.77
N GLY A 426 -5.78 -6.22 23.86
CA GLY A 426 -6.00 -4.82 24.21
C GLY A 426 -4.72 -4.03 24.48
N TYR A 427 -3.53 -4.60 24.24
CA TYR A 427 -2.26 -3.89 24.42
C TYR A 427 -1.92 -3.08 23.16
N THR A 428 -1.61 -1.79 23.35
CA THR A 428 -1.22 -0.90 22.25
C THR A 428 0.28 -0.95 22.03
N LEU A 429 0.70 -1.37 20.84
CA LEU A 429 2.09 -1.53 20.47
C LEU A 429 2.80 -0.16 20.37
N GLN A 430 3.95 0.00 21.04
CA GLN A 430 4.66 1.28 21.15
C GLN A 430 6.02 1.34 20.46
N ALA A 431 6.57 0.21 20.01
CA ALA A 431 7.91 0.16 19.40
C ALA A 431 8.03 -0.83 18.23
N THR A 432 6.92 -1.41 17.77
CA THR A 432 6.95 -2.49 16.79
C THR A 432 6.93 -1.93 15.38
N ILE A 433 8.10 -1.92 14.73
CA ILE A 433 8.27 -1.58 13.32
C ILE A 433 9.08 -2.69 12.68
N LEU A 434 8.57 -3.28 11.60
CA LEU A 434 9.28 -4.30 10.82
C LEU A 434 9.98 -3.67 9.63
N ALA A 435 11.24 -4.05 9.40
CA ALA A 435 11.99 -3.71 8.20
C ALA A 435 11.66 -4.69 7.06
N VAL A 436 10.42 -4.61 6.55
CA VAL A 436 9.86 -5.59 5.62
C VAL A 436 10.67 -5.70 4.33
N ALA A 437 11.27 -4.59 3.86
CA ALA A 437 12.16 -4.64 2.69
C ALA A 437 13.43 -5.47 2.95
N ASP A 438 14.02 -5.39 4.14
CA ASP A 438 15.18 -6.21 4.52
C ASP A 438 14.80 -7.68 4.72
N GLU A 439 13.62 -7.97 5.30
CA GLU A 439 13.11 -9.33 5.45
C GLU A 439 12.90 -10.00 4.09
N LEU A 440 12.30 -9.29 3.14
CA LEU A 440 12.09 -9.76 1.77
C LEU A 440 13.39 -9.92 1.01
N ALA A 441 14.33 -8.96 1.14
CA ALA A 441 15.66 -9.06 0.56
C ALA A 441 16.41 -10.31 1.08
N SER A 442 16.39 -10.51 2.40
CA SER A 442 16.98 -11.68 3.06
C SER A 442 16.33 -13.00 2.62
N ALA A 443 15.01 -13.05 2.50
CA ALA A 443 14.31 -14.25 2.03
C ALA A 443 14.64 -14.57 0.57
N ALA A 444 14.74 -13.55 -0.30
CA ALA A 444 15.08 -13.72 -1.71
C ALA A 444 16.46 -14.35 -1.92
N GLU A 445 17.44 -14.08 -1.05
CA GLU A 445 18.77 -14.71 -1.12
C GLU A 445 18.70 -16.24 -1.15
N LEU A 446 17.74 -16.84 -0.43
CA LEU A 446 17.55 -18.30 -0.36
C LEU A 446 17.16 -18.90 -1.73
N VAL A 447 16.61 -18.08 -2.63
CA VAL A 447 16.22 -18.45 -3.99
C VAL A 447 17.23 -17.98 -5.03
N MET A 448 17.87 -16.82 -4.80
CA MET A 448 18.90 -16.28 -5.70
C MET A 448 20.12 -17.20 -5.77
N GLY A 449 20.60 -17.64 -4.61
CA GLY A 449 21.86 -18.37 -4.49
C GLY A 449 23.08 -17.57 -4.95
N LYS A 450 24.27 -17.90 -4.45
CA LYS A 450 25.48 -17.14 -4.81
C LYS A 450 26.01 -17.43 -6.21
N LEU A 451 25.65 -18.59 -6.77
CA LEU A 451 26.21 -19.13 -8.02
C LEU A 451 25.16 -19.56 -9.03
N ASP A 452 23.86 -19.45 -8.70
CA ASP A 452 22.78 -20.06 -9.49
C ASP A 452 22.32 -19.20 -10.67
N ALA A 453 22.96 -18.04 -10.88
CA ALA A 453 22.63 -17.08 -11.93
C ALA A 453 21.14 -16.64 -11.90
N VAL A 454 20.59 -16.47 -10.70
CA VAL A 454 19.24 -15.96 -10.45
C VAL A 454 19.33 -14.60 -9.77
N PRO A 455 19.52 -13.50 -10.52
CA PRO A 455 19.73 -12.17 -9.94
C PRO A 455 18.42 -11.45 -9.57
N VAL A 456 17.25 -12.01 -9.91
CA VAL A 456 15.93 -11.43 -9.64
C VAL A 456 14.99 -12.49 -9.10
N VAL A 457 14.25 -12.15 -8.04
CA VAL A 457 13.23 -13.00 -7.42
C VAL A 457 11.91 -12.24 -7.36
N VAL A 458 10.84 -12.90 -7.80
CA VAL A 458 9.46 -12.44 -7.60
C VAL A 458 9.00 -12.91 -6.23
N VAL A 459 8.49 -12.00 -5.40
CA VAL A 459 7.78 -12.31 -4.16
C VAL A 459 6.29 -12.10 -4.41
N ARG A 460 5.50 -13.15 -4.19
CA ARG A 460 4.05 -13.16 -4.42
C ARG A 460 3.28 -13.53 -3.15
N GLY A 461 2.13 -12.92 -2.95
CA GLY A 461 1.27 -13.16 -1.78
C GLY A 461 1.62 -12.34 -0.54
N TYR A 462 2.53 -11.37 -0.66
CA TYR A 462 2.81 -10.38 0.39
C TYR A 462 2.41 -8.98 -0.07
N THR A 463 1.63 -8.26 0.73
CA THR A 463 1.18 -6.90 0.41
C THR A 463 1.76 -5.91 1.41
N PRO A 464 2.79 -5.12 1.04
CA PRO A 464 3.37 -4.12 1.91
C PRO A 464 2.46 -2.88 1.98
N ALA A 465 2.72 -1.99 2.95
CA ALA A 465 2.09 -0.68 2.98
C ALA A 465 2.41 0.09 1.68
N PRO A 466 1.40 0.65 0.98
CA PRO A 466 1.61 1.33 -0.28
C PRO A 466 2.33 2.67 -0.10
N GLY A 467 3.09 3.07 -1.11
CA GLY A 467 3.78 4.35 -1.14
C GLY A 467 4.99 4.32 -2.08
N PRO A 468 5.59 5.48 -2.39
CA PRO A 468 6.78 5.52 -3.24
C PRO A 468 7.95 4.76 -2.62
N GLY A 469 8.17 4.91 -1.30
CA GLY A 469 9.24 4.27 -0.54
C GLY A 469 10.63 4.83 -0.82
N SER A 470 11.52 4.69 0.16
CA SER A 470 12.97 4.92 -0.01
C SER A 470 13.76 4.06 0.96
N ALA A 471 14.83 3.42 0.51
CA ALA A 471 15.74 2.68 1.40
C ALA A 471 16.35 3.56 2.50
N ARG A 472 16.36 4.89 2.32
CA ARG A 472 16.77 5.84 3.37
C ARG A 472 15.92 5.77 4.63
N GLU A 473 14.67 5.34 4.53
CA GLU A 473 13.79 5.13 5.68
C GLU A 473 14.29 3.98 6.58
N LEU A 474 15.10 3.05 6.05
CA LEU A 474 15.74 1.98 6.82
C LEU A 474 17.00 2.44 7.56
N LEU A 475 17.58 3.56 7.15
CA LEU A 475 18.80 4.08 7.77
C LEU A 475 18.47 4.69 9.12
N ARG A 476 19.25 4.30 10.13
CA ARG A 476 19.13 4.87 11.47
C ARG A 476 19.67 6.30 11.48
N ASP A 477 18.90 7.22 12.07
CA ASP A 477 19.37 8.57 12.34
C ASP A 477 20.66 8.52 13.18
N PRO A 478 21.77 9.15 12.74
CA PRO A 478 23.02 9.19 13.49
C PRO A 478 22.85 9.71 14.93
N GLY A 479 21.93 10.64 15.17
CA GLY A 479 21.66 11.18 16.52
C GLY A 479 20.97 10.19 17.46
N LEU A 480 20.40 9.10 16.91
CA LEU A 480 19.71 8.04 17.65
C LEU A 480 20.50 6.71 17.62
N ASP A 481 21.68 6.69 17.01
CA ASP A 481 22.51 5.50 16.86
C ASP A 481 23.54 5.41 17.99
N LEU A 482 23.26 4.52 18.96
CA LEU A 482 24.12 4.31 20.13
C LEU A 482 25.43 3.56 19.80
N PHE A 483 25.56 3.02 18.58
CA PHE A 483 26.67 2.16 18.19
C PHE A 483 27.63 2.81 17.19
N ARG A 484 27.38 4.06 16.81
CA ARG A 484 28.01 4.75 15.68
C ARG A 484 29.09 5.77 16.04
#